data_AF-A0A6J5FAK1-F1
#
_entry.id   AF-A0A6J5FAK1-F1
#
_cell.length_a   1.000
_cell.length_b   1.000
_cell.length_c   1.000
_cell.angle_alpha   90.00
_cell.angle_beta   90.00
_cell.angle_gamma   90.00
#
_symmetry.space_group_name_H-M   'P 1'
#
loop_
_entity.id
_entity.type
_entity.pdbx_description
1 polymer ?
#
loop_
_entity_poly.entity_id
_entity_poly.type
_entity_poly.pdbx_seq_one_letter_code
_entity_poly.pdbx_strand_id
1 'polypeptide(L)'
;MKRLVAGMPDLTVAEMTQLASTSPHAFRHTFGTQAGANDVPLDVIQRIMGHASLQTTTIYLQAERERMMKESAEYFMKTLPKSDAQGVGDASAQTTSNVPFPARPDV
;
A
#
# COMPACT_ATOMS: atom_id res chain seq x y z
N MET A 1 17.50 -5.77 -23.57
CA MET A 1 16.22 -5.02 -23.71
C MET A 1 15.54 -5.18 -25.07
N LYS A 2 16.24 -5.11 -26.21
CA LYS A 2 15.63 -5.29 -27.56
C LYS A 2 14.82 -6.58 -27.78
N ARG A 3 15.10 -7.67 -27.06
CA ARG A 3 14.39 -8.96 -27.21
C ARG A 3 13.07 -9.07 -26.44
N LEU A 4 12.87 -8.32 -25.35
CA LEU A 4 11.63 -8.39 -24.56
C LEU A 4 10.48 -7.62 -25.23
N VAL A 5 10.80 -6.56 -25.96
CA VAL A 5 9.81 -5.67 -26.56
C VAL A 5 9.21 -6.23 -27.86
N ALA A 6 9.93 -7.12 -28.56
CA ALA A 6 9.48 -7.70 -29.82
C ALA A 6 8.26 -8.65 -29.68
N GLY A 7 7.89 -9.05 -28.46
CA GLY A 7 6.76 -9.95 -28.19
C GLY A 7 5.50 -9.26 -27.66
N MET A 8 5.47 -7.93 -27.55
CA MET A 8 4.36 -7.16 -26.97
C MET A 8 3.82 -6.16 -28.01
N PRO A 9 2.98 -6.62 -28.97
CA PRO A 9 2.53 -5.81 -30.11
C PRO A 9 1.64 -4.62 -29.74
N ASP A 10 1.09 -4.60 -28.53
CA ASP A 10 0.13 -3.58 -28.08
C ASP A 10 0.79 -2.41 -27.32
N LEU A 11 2.12 -2.41 -27.15
CA LEU A 11 2.82 -1.30 -26.49
C LEU A 11 2.98 -0.12 -27.44
N THR A 12 2.49 1.03 -27.02
CA THR A 12 2.78 2.30 -27.69
C THR A 12 4.26 2.65 -27.58
N VAL A 13 4.75 3.50 -28.50
CA VAL A 13 6.14 4.00 -28.47
C VAL A 13 6.46 4.69 -27.14
N ALA A 14 5.48 5.36 -26.54
CA ALA A 14 5.63 6.00 -25.23
C ALA A 14 5.87 4.96 -24.12
N GLU A 15 5.06 3.90 -24.06
CA GLU A 15 5.20 2.83 -23.08
C GLU A 15 6.51 2.04 -23.27
N MET A 16 6.91 1.79 -24.52
CA MET A 16 8.21 1.17 -24.81
C MET A 16 9.38 1.99 -24.29
N THR A 17 9.29 3.32 -24.44
CA THR A 17 10.32 4.25 -23.97
C THR A 17 10.38 4.27 -22.45
N GLN A 18 9.22 4.34 -21.79
CA GLN A 18 9.10 4.28 -20.34
C GLN A 18 9.62 2.95 -19.77
N LEU A 19 9.30 1.82 -20.40
CA LEU A 19 9.79 0.50 -20.02
C LEU A 19 11.31 0.43 -20.15
N ALA A 20 11.87 0.96 -21.22
CA ALA A 20 13.31 1.01 -21.44
C ALA A 20 14.04 1.93 -20.44
N SER A 21 13.39 2.96 -19.91
CA SER A 21 13.96 3.84 -18.87
C SER A 21 13.76 3.34 -17.44
N THR A 22 12.93 2.30 -17.23
CA THR A 22 12.63 1.77 -15.91
C THR A 22 13.73 0.83 -15.44
N SER A 23 14.22 1.04 -14.21
CA SER A 23 15.29 0.21 -13.66
C SER A 23 14.78 -1.17 -13.21
N PRO A 24 15.63 -2.22 -13.23
CA PRO A 24 15.30 -3.52 -12.64
C PRO A 24 14.85 -3.43 -11.18
N HIS A 25 15.37 -2.43 -10.44
CA HIS A 25 15.01 -2.20 -9.05
C HIS A 25 13.56 -1.74 -8.90
N ALA A 26 13.03 -0.95 -9.85
CA ALA A 26 11.63 -0.53 -9.84
C ALA A 26 10.68 -1.72 -9.99
N PHE A 27 10.95 -2.66 -10.90
CA PHE A 27 10.17 -3.90 -11.03
C PHE A 27 10.17 -4.73 -9.74
N ARG A 28 11.33 -4.82 -9.10
CA ARG A 28 11.49 -5.52 -7.82
C ARG A 28 10.62 -4.88 -6.73
N HIS A 29 10.57 -3.55 -6.68
CA HIS A 29 9.69 -2.81 -5.77
C HIS A 29 8.21 -3.03 -6.07
N THR A 30 7.80 -2.91 -7.34
CA THR A 30 6.41 -3.15 -7.74
C THR A 30 5.96 -4.55 -7.35
N PHE A 31 6.78 -5.57 -7.61
CA PHE A 31 6.49 -6.95 -7.21
C PHE A 31 6.36 -7.10 -5.69
N GLY A 32 7.33 -6.60 -4.92
CA GLY A 32 7.34 -6.74 -3.46
C GLY A 32 6.12 -6.09 -2.81
N THR A 33 5.76 -4.87 -3.23
CA THR A 33 4.56 -4.17 -2.74
C THR A 33 3.29 -4.93 -3.10
N GLN A 34 3.14 -5.39 -4.34
CA GLN A 34 1.95 -6.12 -4.78
C GLN A 34 1.81 -7.48 -4.08
N ALA A 35 2.90 -8.22 -3.89
CA ALA A 35 2.86 -9.50 -3.20
C ALA A 35 2.50 -9.31 -1.71
N GLY A 36 3.06 -8.29 -1.05
CA GLY A 36 2.70 -7.94 0.32
C GLY A 36 1.22 -7.56 0.45
N ALA A 37 0.68 -6.81 -0.52
CA ALA A 37 -0.73 -6.43 -0.56
C ALA A 37 -1.70 -7.60 -0.78
N ASN A 38 -1.23 -8.69 -1.39
CA ASN A 38 -2.01 -9.92 -1.60
C ASN A 38 -1.75 -10.97 -0.51
N ASP A 39 -1.34 -10.54 0.68
CA ASP A 39 -1.08 -11.40 1.86
C ASP A 39 -0.07 -12.53 1.62
N VAL A 40 0.84 -12.37 0.66
CA VAL A 40 1.89 -13.37 0.43
C VAL A 40 2.88 -13.33 1.60
N PRO A 41 3.20 -14.47 2.24
CA PRO A 41 4.15 -14.51 3.34
C PRO A 41 5.52 -13.90 3.00
N LEU A 42 6.09 -13.13 3.93
CA LEU A 42 7.31 -12.34 3.70
C LEU A 42 8.53 -13.20 3.34
N ASP A 43 8.61 -14.40 3.90
CA ASP A 43 9.63 -15.42 3.61
C ASP A 43 9.52 -15.94 2.17
N VAL A 44 8.30 -16.12 1.66
CA VAL A 44 8.05 -16.49 0.26
C VAL A 44 8.47 -15.36 -0.68
N ILE A 45 8.08 -14.12 -0.38
CA ILE A 45 8.49 -12.93 -1.15
C ILE A 45 10.02 -12.80 -1.17
N GLN A 46 10.66 -12.94 -0.01
CA GLN A 46 12.11 -12.89 0.13
C GLN A 46 12.81 -13.95 -0.72
N ARG A 47 12.28 -15.17 -0.76
CA ARG A 47 12.84 -16.28 -1.53
C ARG A 47 12.70 -16.08 -3.04
N ILE A 48 11.54 -15.60 -3.49
CA ILE A 48 11.29 -15.26 -4.90
C ILE A 48 12.24 -14.15 -5.37
N MET A 49 12.45 -13.14 -4.52
CA MET A 49 13.32 -12.03 -4.84
C MET A 49 14.80 -12.39 -4.69
N GLY A 50 15.16 -13.43 -3.91
CA GLY A 50 16.54 -13.82 -3.68
C GLY A 50 17.31 -12.82 -2.80
N HIS A 51 16.63 -12.17 -1.84
CA HIS A 51 17.31 -11.30 -0.88
C HIS A 51 18.11 -12.12 0.14
N ALA A 52 19.34 -11.71 0.48
CA ALA A 52 20.14 -12.39 1.49
C ALA A 52 19.61 -12.20 2.93
N SER A 53 18.74 -11.22 3.15
CA SER A 53 18.17 -10.88 4.46
C SER A 53 16.70 -10.49 4.34
N LEU A 54 15.92 -10.81 5.38
CA LEU A 54 14.52 -10.39 5.50
C LEU A 54 14.38 -8.87 5.70
N GLN A 55 15.41 -8.20 6.23
CA GLN A 55 15.38 -6.76 6.54
C GLN A 55 15.03 -5.89 5.33
N THR A 56 15.50 -6.26 4.13
CA THR A 56 15.19 -5.52 2.89
C THR A 56 13.80 -5.82 2.34
N THR A 57 13.13 -6.85 2.84
CA THR A 57 11.79 -7.27 2.40
C THR A 57 10.72 -6.67 3.30
N THR A 58 11.04 -6.40 4.58
CA THR A 58 10.11 -5.79 5.56
C THR A 58 9.58 -4.41 5.14
N ILE A 59 10.28 -3.71 4.24
CA ILE A 59 9.85 -2.43 3.68
C ILE A 59 8.48 -2.54 2.97
N TYR A 60 8.16 -3.71 2.41
CA TYR A 60 6.89 -3.91 1.69
C TYR A 60 5.69 -4.08 2.64
N LEU A 61 5.90 -4.61 3.85
CA LEU A 61 4.85 -4.71 4.87
C LEU A 61 4.45 -3.33 5.42
N GLN A 62 5.40 -2.40 5.50
CA GLN A 62 5.12 -1.03 5.97
C GLN A 62 4.26 -0.29 4.95
N ALA A 63 4.62 -0.39 3.66
CA ALA A 63 3.83 0.20 2.58
C ALA A 63 2.39 -0.35 2.55
N GLU A 64 2.21 -1.65 2.77
CA GLU A 64 0.87 -2.24 2.83
C GLU A 64 0.08 -1.77 4.05
N ARG A 65 0.71 -1.75 5.23
CA ARG A 65 0.06 -1.25 6.45
C ARG A 65 -0.39 0.21 6.29
N GLU A 66 0.43 1.06 5.69
CA GLU A 66 0.09 2.45 5.40
C GLU A 66 -1.11 2.56 4.46
N ARG A 67 -1.16 1.74 3.40
CA ARG A 67 -2.32 1.64 2.50
C ARG A 67 -3.58 1.22 3.24
N MET A 68 -3.51 0.13 4.01
CA MET A 68 -4.63 -0.39 4.79
C MET A 68 -5.19 0.68 5.76
N MET A 69 -4.32 1.39 6.47
CA MET A 69 -4.74 2.47 7.38
C MET A 69 -5.38 3.63 6.63
N LYS A 70 -4.84 4.03 5.48
CA LYS A 70 -5.41 5.11 4.66
C LYS A 70 -6.80 4.76 4.14
N GLU A 71 -6.94 3.58 3.51
CA GLU A 71 -8.21 3.14 2.91
C GLU A 71 -9.29 2.91 3.99
N SER A 72 -8.91 2.35 5.15
CA SER A 72 -9.83 2.20 6.28
C SER A 72 -10.28 3.55 6.85
N ALA A 73 -9.37 4.52 7.01
CA ALA A 73 -9.71 5.87 7.43
C ALA A 73 -10.69 6.54 6.44
N GLU A 74 -10.42 6.46 5.14
CA GLU A 74 -11.31 7.00 4.10
C GLU A 74 -12.69 6.34 4.12
N TYR A 75 -12.76 5.02 4.27
CA TYR A 75 -14.02 4.28 4.41
C TYR A 75 -14.83 4.82 5.59
N PHE A 76 -14.23 4.87 6.78
CA PHE A 76 -14.93 5.33 7.98
C PHE A 76 -15.31 6.81 7.91
N MET A 77 -14.49 7.68 7.35
CA MET A 77 -14.84 9.08 7.12
C MET A 77 -16.08 9.25 6.23
N LYS A 78 -16.27 8.36 5.24
CA LYS A 78 -17.42 8.41 4.33
C LYS A 78 -18.68 7.81 4.94
N THR A 79 -18.55 6.79 5.80
CA THR A 79 -19.69 6.10 6.43
C THR A 79 -20.11 6.67 7.77
N LEU A 80 -19.29 7.49 8.43
CA LEU A 80 -19.69 8.14 9.66
C LEU A 80 -20.84 9.13 9.37
N PRO A 81 -21.96 9.05 10.12
CA PRO A 81 -22.99 10.08 10.02
C PRO A 81 -22.37 11.43 10.37
N LYS A 82 -22.69 12.47 9.59
CA LYS A 82 -22.30 13.84 9.95
C LYS A 82 -22.85 14.11 11.34
N SER A 83 -21.97 14.25 12.33
CA SER A 83 -22.37 14.67 13.66
C SER A 83 -22.98 16.06 13.52
N ASP A 84 -24.27 16.18 13.82
CA ASP A 84 -24.91 17.47 13.97
C ASP A 84 -24.17 18.22 15.10
N ALA A 85 -23.35 19.19 14.70
CA ALA A 85 -22.57 19.99 15.60
C ALA A 85 -23.50 20.96 16.35
N GLN A 86 -24.00 20.54 17.51
CA GLN A 86 -24.46 21.46 18.56
C GLN A 86 -23.43 21.41 19.69
N GLY A 87 -22.63 22.47 19.78
CA GLY A 87 -21.47 22.53 20.66
C GLY A 87 -21.79 22.64 22.15
N VAL A 88 -20.84 22.20 22.97
CA VAL A 88 -20.55 22.75 24.30
C VAL A 88 -19.04 22.72 24.47
N GLY A 89 -18.49 23.86 24.89
CA GLY A 89 -17.05 24.11 25.00
C GLY A 89 -16.38 23.48 26.22
N ASP A 90 -15.08 23.79 26.28
CA ASP A 90 -14.11 23.63 27.36
C ASP A 90 -13.53 22.23 27.60
N ALA A 91 -12.29 22.01 27.12
CA ALA A 91 -11.11 21.76 27.97
C ALA A 91 -9.95 21.06 27.21
N SER A 92 -8.77 21.69 27.31
CA SER A 92 -7.41 21.11 27.28
C SER A 92 -7.01 20.17 26.13
N ALA A 93 -6.07 20.66 25.32
CA ALA A 93 -5.33 19.90 24.34
C ALA A 93 -4.57 18.72 24.95
N GLN A 94 -5.03 17.51 24.67
CA GLN A 94 -4.21 16.31 24.56
C GLN A 94 -4.58 15.60 23.27
N THR A 95 -3.86 15.93 22.20
CA THR A 95 -3.90 15.22 20.92
C THR A 95 -3.30 13.84 21.12
N THR A 96 -4.08 12.91 21.65
CA THR A 96 -3.90 11.50 21.32
C THR A 96 -4.75 11.29 20.08
N SER A 97 -4.11 10.92 18.96
CA SER A 97 -4.80 10.55 17.72
C SER A 97 -5.48 9.19 17.93
N ASN A 98 -6.49 9.16 18.80
CA ASN A 98 -7.29 7.98 19.06
C ASN A 98 -8.47 8.05 18.10
N VAL A 99 -8.27 7.58 16.86
CA VAL A 99 -9.40 7.37 15.95
C VAL A 99 -10.25 6.25 16.57
N PRO A 100 -11.51 6.50 16.92
CA PRO A 100 -12.32 5.49 17.59
C PRO A 100 -12.60 4.36 16.60
N PHE A 101 -12.01 3.19 16.84
CA PHE A 101 -12.36 1.98 16.10
C PHE A 101 -13.75 1.55 16.56
N PRO A 102 -14.76 1.46 15.68
CA PRO A 102 -16.10 1.09 16.10
C PRO A 102 -16.11 -0.33 16.69
N ALA A 103 -16.92 -0.53 17.73
CA ALA A 103 -17.10 -1.82 18.36
C ALA A 103 -17.47 -2.87 17.30
N ARG A 104 -16.91 -4.09 17.44
CA ARG A 104 -17.22 -5.21 16.57
C ARG A 104 -18.75 -5.41 16.56
N PRO A 105 -19.41 -5.50 15.40
CA PRO A 105 -20.84 -5.81 15.37
C PRO A 105 -21.03 -7.21 15.97
N ASP A 106 -21.96 -7.31 16.91
CA ASP A 106 -22.32 -8.57 17.56
C ASP A 106 -22.89 -9.51 16.48
N VAL A 107 -22.13 -10.59 16.21
CA VAL A 107 -22.57 -11.77 15.43
C VAL A 107 -22.66 -12.96 16.36
#